data_AF-A0A527J281-F1
#
_entry.id   AF-A0A527J281-F1
#
_cell.length_a   1.000
_cell.length_b   1.000
_cell.length_c   1.000
_cell.angle_alpha   90.00
_cell.angle_beta   90.00
_cell.angle_gamma   90.00
#
_symmetry.space_group_name_H-M   'P 1'
#
loop_
_entity.id
_entity.type
_entity.pdbx_description
1 polymer ?
#
loop_
_entity_poly.entity_id
_entity_poly.type
_entity_poly.pdbx_seq_one_letter_code
_entity_poly.pdbx_strand_id
1 'polypeptide(L)'
;AWVYSPFGKNFVKTMLRLAADRDEIAVVADQWGNPTSALDIADAILHAAARLHEGAAASGIYHLAGTGEANWSGFARHILDTSRVLGGPWARVRDIATMDYPTKARRPANSRL
;
A
#
# COMPACT_ATOMS: atom_id res chain seq x y z
N ALA A 1 -6.24 1.43 -5.26
CA ALA A 1 -5.72 1.89 -3.95
C ALA A 1 -5.10 0.72 -3.20
N TRP A 2 -3.87 0.87 -2.71
CA TRP A 2 -3.16 -0.16 -1.95
C TRP A 2 -3.34 0.11 -0.47
N VAL A 3 -4.44 -0.38 0.10
CA VAL A 3 -4.82 -0.05 1.47
C VAL A 3 -3.94 -0.79 2.49
N TYR A 4 -3.38 -0.04 3.45
CA TYR A 4 -2.66 -0.59 4.60
C TYR A 4 -3.11 0.08 5.89
N SER A 5 -2.91 -0.60 7.02
CA SER A 5 -3.25 -0.06 8.34
C SER A 5 -2.52 -0.79 9.48
N PRO A 6 -2.58 -0.26 10.71
CA PRO A 6 -2.18 -0.99 11.90
C PRO A 6 -3.06 -2.21 12.20
N PHE A 7 -4.22 -2.34 11.56
CA PHE A 7 -5.22 -3.38 11.79
C PHE A 7 -5.23 -4.44 10.66
N GLY A 8 -5.74 -5.63 10.94
CA GLY A 8 -5.90 -6.70 9.94
C GLY A 8 -4.59 -7.17 9.29
N LYS A 9 -4.71 -7.94 8.20
CA LYS A 9 -3.57 -8.39 7.37
C LYS A 9 -3.44 -7.46 6.17
N ASN A 10 -2.23 -7.02 5.87
CA ASN A 10 -1.93 -6.16 4.72
C ASN A 10 -0.47 -6.35 4.24
N PHE A 11 -0.11 -5.62 3.18
CA PHE A 11 1.22 -5.72 2.57
C PHE A 11 2.35 -5.35 3.54
N VAL A 12 2.20 -4.27 4.31
CA VAL A 12 3.20 -3.81 5.30
C VAL A 12 3.54 -4.94 6.28
N LYS A 13 2.51 -5.50 6.94
CA LYS A 13 2.70 -6.60 7.89
C LYS A 13 3.26 -7.86 7.23
N THR A 14 2.91 -8.10 5.97
CA THR A 14 3.46 -9.23 5.22
C THR A 14 4.96 -9.07 5.01
N MET A 15 5.44 -7.88 4.63
CA MET A 15 6.87 -7.62 4.44
C MET A 15 7.65 -7.76 5.75
N LEU A 16 7.15 -7.18 6.84
CA LEU A 16 7.79 -7.29 8.16
C LEU A 16 7.88 -8.73 8.64
N ARG A 17 6.81 -9.52 8.47
CA ARG A 17 6.80 -10.95 8.81
C ARG A 17 7.79 -11.74 7.98
N LEU A 18 7.87 -11.50 6.67
CA LEU A 18 8.81 -12.21 5.81
C LEU A 18 10.26 -11.85 6.14
N ALA A 19 10.53 -10.61 6.51
CA ALA A 19 11.87 -10.13 6.86
C ALA A 19 12.37 -10.65 8.21
N ALA A 20 11.50 -11.26 9.03
CA ALA A 20 11.92 -11.93 10.26
C ALA A 20 12.69 -13.24 9.98
N ASP A 21 12.38 -13.90 8.85
CA ASP A 21 12.87 -15.25 8.55
C ASP A 21 13.70 -15.33 7.25
N ARG A 22 13.92 -14.21 6.55
CA ARG A 22 14.56 -14.18 5.23
C ARG A 22 15.51 -13.01 5.07
N ASP A 23 16.68 -13.28 4.49
CA ASP A 23 17.64 -12.24 4.13
C ASP A 23 17.27 -11.51 2.82
N GLU A 24 16.48 -12.14 1.94
CA GLU A 24 16.02 -11.57 0.67
C GLU A 24 14.52 -11.84 0.44
N ILE A 25 13.79 -10.84 -0.07
CA ILE A 25 12.40 -10.94 -0.50
C ILE A 25 12.28 -10.45 -1.94
N ALA A 26 11.75 -11.30 -2.82
CA ALA A 26 11.44 -10.93 -4.20
C ALA A 26 10.09 -10.19 -4.27
N VAL A 27 10.06 -9.01 -4.90
CA VAL A 27 8.88 -8.15 -4.97
C VAL A 27 8.71 -7.55 -6.37
N VAL A 28 7.47 -7.54 -6.87
CA VAL A 28 7.13 -7.06 -8.20
C VAL A 28 7.45 -5.57 -8.35
N ALA A 29 8.16 -5.20 -9.42
CA ALA A 29 8.63 -3.83 -9.66
C ALA A 29 7.93 -3.12 -10.85
N ASP A 30 7.15 -3.84 -11.65
CA ASP A 30 6.48 -3.31 -12.85
C ASP A 30 4.98 -3.02 -12.65
N GLN A 31 4.46 -3.16 -11.43
CA GLN A 31 3.10 -2.75 -11.04
C GLN A 31 3.14 -1.45 -10.24
N TRP A 32 2.57 -0.39 -10.79
CA TRP A 32 2.53 0.93 -10.17
C TRP A 32 1.18 1.22 -9.54
N GLY A 33 1.20 1.85 -8.37
CA GLY A 33 0.02 2.21 -7.60
C GLY A 33 0.33 3.26 -6.54
N ASN A 34 -0.58 3.38 -5.60
CA ASN A 34 -0.53 4.41 -4.56
C ASN A 34 -0.86 3.77 -3.20
N PRO A 35 0.13 3.59 -2.30
CA PRO A 35 -0.09 3.16 -0.93
C PRO A 35 -1.02 4.13 -0.19
N THR A 36 -2.14 3.62 0.32
CA THR A 36 -3.16 4.44 0.98
C THR A 36 -3.36 3.97 2.41
N SER A 37 -3.22 4.88 3.37
CA SER A 37 -3.54 4.61 4.78
C SER A 37 -5.04 4.45 4.96
N ALA A 38 -5.47 3.39 5.66
CA ALA A 38 -6.89 3.21 6.00
C ALA A 38 -7.39 4.28 6.99
N LEU A 39 -6.50 4.92 7.74
CA LEU A 39 -6.87 6.01 8.64
C LEU A 39 -7.27 7.24 7.83
N ASP A 40 -6.49 7.59 6.82
CA ASP A 40 -6.78 8.71 5.91
C ASP A 40 -8.10 8.47 5.15
N ILE A 41 -8.38 7.20 4.79
CA ILE A 41 -9.67 6.81 4.21
C ILE A 41 -10.82 7.05 5.20
N ALA A 42 -10.65 6.64 6.45
CA ALA A 42 -11.67 6.84 7.48
C ALA A 42 -11.94 8.32 7.73
N ASP A 43 -10.88 9.14 7.83
CA ASP A 43 -11.00 10.59 8.03
C ASP A 43 -11.75 11.26 6.88
N ALA A 44 -11.44 10.89 5.63
CA ALA A 44 -12.14 11.41 4.46
C ALA A 44 -13.62 11.01 4.42
N ILE A 45 -13.96 9.76 4.80
CA ILE A 45 -15.34 9.29 4.90
C ILE A 45 -16.10 10.08 5.96
N LEU A 46 -15.52 10.28 7.15
CA LEU A 46 -16.14 11.04 8.23
C LEU A 46 -16.35 12.51 7.83
N HIS A 47 -15.36 13.11 7.14
CA HIS A 47 -15.48 14.45 6.62
C HIS A 47 -16.61 14.57 5.59
N ALA A 48 -16.69 13.66 4.61
CA ALA A 48 -17.76 13.65 3.63
C ALA A 48 -19.14 13.47 4.27
N ALA A 49 -19.25 12.58 5.27
CA ALA A 49 -20.50 12.35 5.99
C ALA A 49 -20.97 13.61 6.75
N ALA A 50 -20.06 14.34 7.40
CA ALA A 50 -20.38 15.60 8.07
C ALA A 50 -20.89 16.66 7.08
N ARG A 51 -20.22 16.80 5.93
CA ARG A 51 -20.62 17.73 4.86
C ARG A 51 -22.01 17.40 4.30
N LEU A 52 -22.30 16.12 4.10
CA LEU A 52 -23.63 15.67 3.65
C LEU A 52 -24.71 15.97 4.70
N HIS A 53 -24.41 15.76 5.99
CA HIS A 53 -25.33 16.05 7.08
C HIS A 53 -25.68 17.55 7.16
N GLU A 54 -24.70 18.43 6.91
CA GLU A 54 -24.88 19.89 6.84
C GLU A 54 -25.67 20.38 5.62
N GLY A 55 -26.13 19.47 4.75
CA GLY A 55 -26.88 19.81 3.54
C GLY A 55 -26.02 20.36 2.40
N ALA A 56 -24.69 20.15 2.45
CA ALA A 56 -23.85 20.46 1.30
C ALA A 56 -24.16 19.50 0.15
N ALA A 57 -24.15 20.01 -1.09
CA ALA A 57 -24.20 19.20 -2.30
C ALA A 57 -22.86 18.48 -2.54
N ALA A 58 -22.46 17.63 -1.58
CA ALA A 58 -21.20 16.88 -1.55
C ALA A 58 -21.40 15.39 -1.86
N SER A 59 -22.50 15.03 -2.52
CA SER A 59 -22.76 13.68 -2.98
C SER A 59 -22.09 13.45 -4.33
N GLY A 60 -21.47 12.29 -4.52
CA GLY A 60 -20.76 11.96 -5.75
C GLY A 60 -19.81 10.78 -5.60
N ILE A 61 -19.08 10.50 -6.68
CA ILE A 61 -18.01 9.50 -6.71
C ILE A 61 -16.69 10.24 -6.55
N TYR A 62 -15.92 9.85 -5.53
CA TYR A 62 -14.61 10.41 -5.23
C TYR A 62 -13.55 9.32 -5.34
N HIS A 63 -12.39 9.67 -5.90
CA HIS A 63 -11.19 8.85 -5.78
C HIS A 63 -10.40 9.34 -4.58
N LEU A 64 -10.03 8.41 -3.72
CA LEU A 64 -9.21 8.67 -2.55
C LEU A 64 -8.03 7.71 -2.52
N ALA A 65 -6.84 8.28 -2.45
CA ALA A 65 -5.59 7.58 -2.34
C ALA A 65 -4.57 8.43 -1.57
N GLY A 66 -3.38 7.86 -1.33
CA GLY A 66 -2.30 8.62 -0.73
C GLY A 66 -1.76 9.67 -1.70
N THR A 67 -0.72 10.39 -1.30
CA THR A 67 -0.01 11.28 -2.21
C THR A 67 1.20 10.59 -2.83
N GLY A 68 1.44 10.82 -4.12
CA GLY A 68 2.60 10.27 -4.84
C GLY A 68 2.32 8.92 -5.49
N GLU A 69 3.39 8.20 -5.82
CA GLU A 69 3.31 6.90 -6.50
C GLU A 69 4.41 5.95 -6.02
N ALA A 70 4.12 4.65 -6.08
CA ALA A 70 5.10 3.60 -5.81
C ALA A 70 4.82 2.36 -6.66
N ASN A 71 5.84 1.57 -6.92
CA ASN A 71 5.65 0.15 -7.25
C ASN A 71 5.72 -0.70 -5.97
N TRP A 72 5.31 -1.97 -6.02
CA TRP A 72 5.29 -2.83 -4.82
C TRP A 72 6.68 -2.98 -4.21
N SER A 73 7.71 -3.09 -5.06
CA SER A 73 9.09 -3.21 -4.62
C SER A 73 9.62 -1.96 -3.90
N GLY A 74 9.32 -0.78 -4.43
CA GLY A 74 9.64 0.51 -3.81
C GLY A 74 8.92 0.68 -2.48
N PHE A 75 7.65 0.29 -2.39
CA PHE A 75 6.92 0.30 -1.14
C PHE A 75 7.54 -0.68 -0.12
N ALA A 76 7.90 -1.90 -0.55
CA ALA A 76 8.57 -2.88 0.30
C ALA A 76 9.91 -2.37 0.85
N ARG A 77 10.74 -1.72 0.01
CA ARG A 77 11.99 -1.09 0.45
C ARG A 77 11.73 -0.05 1.53
N HIS A 78 10.80 0.87 1.28
CA HIS A 78 10.45 1.90 2.26
C HIS A 78 9.98 1.32 3.61
N ILE A 79 9.15 0.27 3.58
CA ILE A 79 8.70 -0.45 4.79
C ILE A 79 9.90 -1.02 5.56
N LEU A 80 10.78 -1.76 4.87
CA LEU A 80 11.88 -2.46 5.51
C LEU A 80 12.97 -1.50 5.99
N ASP A 81 13.28 -0.45 5.23
CA ASP A 81 14.24 0.57 5.65
C ASP A 81 13.73 1.32 6.88
N THR A 82 12.44 1.64 6.94
CA THR A 82 11.81 2.22 8.14
C THR A 82 11.88 1.26 9.32
N SER A 83 11.57 -0.03 9.10
CA SER A 83 11.68 -1.07 10.12
C SER A 83 13.10 -1.15 10.70
N ARG A 84 14.12 -1.15 9.84
CA ARG A 84 15.53 -1.19 10.25
C ARG A 84 15.92 0.00 11.10
N VAL A 85 15.51 1.21 10.73
CA VAL A 85 15.76 2.43 11.53
C VAL A 85 15.11 2.34 12.91
N LEU A 86 13.96 1.68 13.02
CA LEU A 86 13.24 1.45 14.27
C LEU A 86 13.71 0.19 15.03
N GLY A 87 14.79 -0.47 14.61
CA GLY A 87 15.32 -1.68 15.25
C GLY A 87 14.51 -2.95 14.98
N GLY A 88 13.63 -2.92 13.98
CA GLY A 88 12.81 -4.05 13.53
C GLY A 88 13.50 -4.95 12.49
N PRO A 89 12.78 -5.99 11.99
CA PRO A 89 13.31 -6.92 11.00
C PRO A 89 13.61 -6.22 9.67
N TRP A 90 14.62 -6.71 8.96
CA TRP A 90 15.03 -6.17 7.67
C TRP A 90 15.48 -7.29 6.73
N ALA A 91 15.15 -7.13 5.45
CA ALA A 91 15.59 -8.02 4.38
C ALA A 91 15.90 -7.21 3.13
N ARG A 92 16.79 -7.70 2.28
CA ARG A 92 17.05 -7.11 0.98
C ARG A 92 15.86 -7.33 0.04
N VAL A 93 15.41 -6.29 -0.65
CA VAL A 93 14.38 -6.42 -1.68
C VAL A 93 15.03 -6.67 -3.05
N ARG A 94 14.62 -7.74 -3.72
CA ARG A 94 14.99 -8.06 -5.11
C ARG A 94 13.81 -7.80 -6.04
N ASP A 95 14.04 -7.02 -7.08
CA ASP A 95 13.03 -6.74 -8.10
C ASP A 95 12.74 -7.99 -8.93
N ILE A 96 11.46 -8.20 -9.23
CA ILE A 96 10.97 -9.18 -10.22
C ILE A 96 9.91 -8.55 -11.11
N ALA A 97 9.71 -9.09 -12.32
CA ALA A 97 8.62 -8.68 -13.18
C ALA A 97 7.32 -9.40 -12.79
N THR A 98 6.17 -8.87 -13.23
CA THR A 98 4.87 -9.53 -13.02
C THR A 98 4.85 -10.94 -13.62
N MET A 99 5.55 -11.16 -14.74
CA MET A 99 5.65 -12.48 -15.39
C MET A 99 6.40 -13.51 -14.54
N ASP A 100 7.30 -13.07 -13.66
CA ASP A 100 8.06 -13.94 -12.76
C ASP A 100 7.24 -14.34 -11.51
N TYR A 101 6.05 -13.75 -11.33
CA TYR A 101 5.16 -14.00 -10.21
C TYR A 101 3.71 -14.23 -10.69
N PRO A 102 3.42 -15.39 -11.31
CA PRO A 102 2.11 -15.67 -11.87
C PRO A 102 1.05 -15.79 -10.77
N THR A 103 0.11 -14.84 -10.75
CA THR A 103 -1.05 -14.87 -9.87
C THR A 103 -2.32 -15.25 -10.63
N LYS A 104 -3.27 -15.90 -9.93
CA LYS A 104 -4.57 -16.29 -10.52
C LYS A 104 -5.34 -15.11 -11.11
N ALA A 105 -5.31 -13.95 -10.45
CA ALA A 105 -5.87 -12.71 -10.96
C ALA A 105 -4.80 -11.89 -11.68
N ARG A 106 -5.13 -11.33 -12.86
CA ARG A 106 -4.27 -10.35 -13.54
C ARG A 106 -4.38 -9.02 -12.82
N ARG A 107 -3.26 -8.50 -12.34
CA ARG A 107 -3.19 -7.17 -11.71
C ARG A 107 -2.96 -6.10 -12.79
N PRO A 108 -3.56 -4.91 -12.67
CA PRO A 108 -3.29 -3.82 -13.58
C PRO A 108 -1.84 -3.34 -13.41
N ALA A 109 -1.19 -3.00 -14.53
CA ALA A 109 0.16 -2.44 -14.50
C ALA A 109 0.20 -1.02 -13.88
N ASN A 110 -0.92 -0.29 -13.92
CA ASN A 110 -1.03 1.06 -13.38
C ASN A 110 -2.34 1.26 -12.62
N SER A 111 -2.25 1.70 -11.36
CA SER A 111 -3.37 1.96 -10.45
C SER A 111 -3.10 3.15 -9.50
N ARG A 112 -2.32 4.14 -9.97
CA ARG A 112 -1.78 5.29 -9.23
C ARG A 112 -2.77 6.43 -8.91
N LEU A 113 -4.09 6.17 -8.94
CA LEU A 113 -5.09 7.16 -8.54
C LEU A 113 -4.75 7.77 -7.18
#